data_AF-A0AA96S2C5-F1
#
_entry.id   AF-A0AA96S2C5-F1
#
_cell.length_a   1.000
_cell.length_b   1.000
_cell.length_c   1.000
_cell.angle_alpha   90.00
_cell.angle_beta   90.00
_cell.angle_gamma   90.00
#
_symmetry.space_group_name_H-M   'P 1'
#
loop_
_entity.id
_entity.type
_entity.pdbx_description
1 polymer ?
#
loop_
_entity_poly.entity_id
_entity_poly.type
_entity_poly.pdbx_seq_one_letter_code
_entity_poly.pdbx_strand_id
1 'polypeptide(L)'
;MPSAHVQQTAGGELSISAAAAAVTRELAEAGRLGPGKILVVGASTSEVAGVRIGTGGALEVAQQLLEGITAIAAGYGFHPVYQCCEHLNRSLVMERSLLESLGLREVAAVPVPGAGGSMAAAAYRSMTDPVLAESIEAHAGIDIGETLIGMHLRRVAVPFRPSLRYIGAARVNAAWSRPPLIGGERAVYRTPETSGSVNCD
;
A
#
# COMPACT_ATOMS: atom_id res chain seq x y z
N MET A 1 -24.22 -21.22 -26.23
CA MET A 1 -23.62 -21.39 -24.89
C MET A 1 -23.69 -20.04 -24.21
N PRO A 2 -24.71 -19.79 -23.37
CA PRO A 2 -24.96 -18.47 -22.80
C PRO A 2 -23.97 -18.16 -21.67
N SER A 3 -23.65 -16.88 -21.57
CA SER A 3 -22.73 -16.25 -20.63
C SER A 3 -22.98 -16.64 -19.17
N ALA A 4 -21.91 -17.02 -18.47
CA ALA A 4 -21.92 -17.16 -17.02
C ALA A 4 -22.06 -15.76 -16.40
N HIS A 5 -23.25 -15.49 -15.88
CA HIS A 5 -23.53 -14.36 -15.01
C HIS A 5 -22.58 -14.35 -13.82
N VAL A 6 -21.87 -13.24 -13.66
CA VAL A 6 -21.22 -12.85 -12.41
C VAL A 6 -22.32 -12.74 -11.36
N GLN A 7 -22.34 -13.66 -10.40
CA GLN A 7 -23.08 -13.46 -9.16
C GLN A 7 -22.39 -12.32 -8.39
N GLN A 8 -22.88 -11.10 -8.57
CA GLN A 8 -22.71 -10.03 -7.60
C GLN A 8 -23.44 -10.45 -6.33
N THR A 9 -22.65 -10.81 -5.32
CA THR A 9 -23.14 -11.02 -3.96
C THR A 9 -23.69 -9.71 -3.41
N ALA A 10 -24.93 -9.75 -2.94
CA ALA A 10 -25.60 -8.67 -2.23
C ALA A 10 -24.83 -8.26 -0.97
N GLY A 11 -24.37 -7.01 -0.94
CA GLY A 11 -23.80 -6.31 0.20
C GLY A 11 -23.73 -4.84 -0.17
N GLY A 12 -24.26 -3.94 0.66
CA GLY A 12 -24.26 -2.51 0.37
C GLY A 12 -22.87 -2.03 -0.02
N GLU A 13 -22.79 -1.19 -1.06
CA GLU A 13 -21.53 -0.70 -1.61
C GLU A 13 -20.74 0.02 -0.50
N LEU A 14 -19.57 -0.53 -0.14
CA LEU A 14 -18.71 0.07 0.88
C LEU A 14 -18.24 1.44 0.41
N SER A 15 -18.16 2.41 1.33
CA SER A 15 -17.51 3.69 1.01
C SER A 15 -16.04 3.48 0.63
N ILE A 16 -15.46 4.42 -0.12
CA ILE A 16 -14.04 4.36 -0.53
C ILE A 16 -13.13 4.23 0.70
N SER A 17 -13.42 4.99 1.75
CA SER A 17 -12.69 4.95 3.02
C SER A 17 -12.80 3.59 3.71
N ALA A 18 -14.01 3.01 3.80
CA ALA A 18 -14.21 1.69 4.41
C ALA A 18 -13.54 0.56 3.60
N ALA A 19 -13.62 0.62 2.26
CA ALA A 19 -12.97 -0.35 1.39
C ALA A 19 -11.44 -0.26 1.47
N ALA A 20 -10.89 0.96 1.49
CA ALA A 20 -9.46 1.17 1.67
C ALA A 20 -8.97 0.67 3.03
N ALA A 21 -9.72 0.91 4.10
CA ALA A 21 -9.42 0.38 5.43
C ALA A 21 -9.44 -1.15 5.47
N ALA A 22 -10.45 -1.79 4.85
CA ALA A 22 -10.55 -3.24 4.79
C ALA A 22 -9.36 -3.89 4.07
N VAL A 23 -9.03 -3.41 2.87
CA VAL A 23 -7.86 -3.88 2.09
C VAL A 23 -6.57 -3.69 2.88
N THR A 24 -6.40 -2.52 3.49
CA THR A 24 -5.17 -2.18 4.25
C THR A 24 -5.01 -3.09 5.46
N ARG A 25 -6.11 -3.38 6.17
CA ARG A 25 -6.11 -4.28 7.34
C ARG A 25 -5.72 -5.71 6.95
N GLU A 26 -6.35 -6.26 5.92
CA GLU A 26 -6.06 -7.61 5.44
C GLU A 26 -4.58 -7.75 5.02
N LEU A 27 -4.04 -6.74 4.32
CA LEU A 27 -2.64 -6.73 3.95
C LEU A 27 -1.73 -6.59 5.17
N ALA A 28 -2.08 -5.75 6.15
CA ALA A 28 -1.31 -5.58 7.37
C ALA A 28 -1.22 -6.88 8.17
N GLU A 29 -2.33 -7.64 8.27
CA GLU A 29 -2.38 -8.94 8.92
C GLU A 29 -1.54 -9.98 8.16
N ALA A 30 -1.72 -10.08 6.85
CA ALA A 30 -1.00 -11.04 6.01
C ALA A 30 0.52 -10.76 5.97
N GLY A 31 0.90 -9.49 5.87
CA GLY A 31 2.28 -9.01 5.82
C GLY A 31 2.92 -8.78 7.19
N ARG A 32 2.18 -8.98 8.28
CA ARG A 32 2.60 -8.70 9.67
C ARG A 32 3.20 -7.30 9.82
N LEU A 33 2.49 -6.30 9.30
CA LEU A 33 2.91 -4.90 9.40
C LEU A 33 2.72 -4.41 10.84
N GLY A 34 3.66 -3.57 11.29
CA GLY A 34 3.68 -3.00 12.63
C GLY A 34 4.72 -1.89 12.75
N PRO A 35 5.16 -1.54 13.98
CA PRO A 35 6.16 -0.50 14.22
C PRO A 35 7.41 -0.61 13.33
N GLY A 36 7.78 0.51 12.70
CA GLY A 36 8.93 0.62 11.80
C GLY A 36 8.75 -0.04 10.43
N LYS A 37 7.57 -0.62 10.13
CA LYS A 37 7.23 -1.12 8.79
C LYS A 37 6.68 0.00 7.93
N ILE A 38 6.81 -0.18 6.62
CA ILE A 38 6.49 0.85 5.61
C ILE A 38 5.53 0.22 4.62
N LEU A 39 4.42 0.90 4.38
CA LEU A 39 3.45 0.59 3.35
C LEU A 39 3.54 1.65 2.24
N VAL A 40 3.88 1.27 1.01
CA VAL A 40 3.77 2.18 -0.13
C VAL A 40 2.38 2.12 -0.75
N VAL A 41 1.80 3.28 -1.06
CA VAL A 41 0.47 3.39 -1.68
C VAL A 41 0.61 4.12 -2.99
N GLY A 42 0.25 3.44 -4.08
CA GLY A 42 0.01 4.06 -5.39
C GLY A 42 -1.49 4.09 -5.65
N ALA A 43 -2.02 5.22 -6.11
CA ALA A 43 -3.45 5.35 -6.37
C ALA A 43 -3.77 6.29 -7.54
N SER A 44 -4.66 5.83 -8.43
CA SER A 44 -5.28 6.65 -9.46
C SER A 44 -6.72 7.01 -9.06
N THR A 45 -6.92 8.25 -8.62
CA THR A 45 -8.25 8.72 -8.18
C THR A 45 -9.26 8.81 -9.31
N SER A 46 -8.82 9.01 -10.55
CA SER A 46 -9.70 8.98 -11.72
C SER A 46 -10.20 7.57 -12.01
N GLU A 47 -9.35 6.55 -11.85
CA GLU A 47 -9.76 5.14 -11.99
C GLU A 47 -10.72 4.74 -10.87
N VAL A 48 -10.49 5.19 -9.64
CA VAL A 48 -11.39 4.90 -8.51
C VAL A 48 -12.78 5.45 -8.77
N ALA A 49 -12.88 6.65 -9.34
CA ALA A 49 -14.15 7.27 -9.66
C ALA A 49 -14.87 6.66 -10.88
N GLY A 50 -14.17 5.94 -11.75
CA GLY A 50 -14.74 5.24 -12.91
C GLY A 50 -15.22 6.13 -14.06
N VAL A 51 -15.18 7.46 -13.92
CA VAL A 51 -15.52 8.45 -14.95
C VAL A 51 -14.56 9.64 -14.89
N ARG A 52 -14.48 10.44 -15.97
CA ARG A 52 -13.75 11.72 -15.93
C ARG A 52 -14.43 12.67 -14.95
N ILE A 53 -13.87 12.77 -13.77
CA ILE A 53 -14.25 13.73 -12.74
C ILE A 53 -13.34 14.96 -12.79
N GLY A 54 -13.89 16.12 -12.43
CA GLY A 54 -13.09 17.32 -12.22
C GLY A 54 -12.16 17.17 -11.00
N THR A 55 -11.20 18.09 -10.87
CA THR A 55 -10.18 18.09 -9.81
C THR A 55 -10.76 18.01 -8.39
N GLY A 56 -11.92 18.64 -8.14
CA GLY A 56 -12.57 18.62 -6.83
C GLY A 56 -12.98 17.21 -6.39
N GLY A 57 -13.67 16.46 -7.26
CA GLY A 57 -14.05 15.08 -6.95
C GLY A 57 -12.84 14.15 -6.80
N ALA A 58 -11.77 14.40 -7.57
CA ALA A 58 -10.56 13.57 -7.47
C ALA A 58 -9.88 13.75 -6.11
N LEU A 59 -10.00 14.94 -5.52
CA LEU A 59 -9.47 15.21 -4.19
C LEU A 59 -10.31 14.59 -3.08
N GLU A 60 -11.64 14.59 -3.22
CA GLU A 60 -12.54 13.91 -2.28
C GLU A 60 -12.26 12.40 -2.23
N VAL A 61 -12.07 11.78 -3.39
CA VAL A 61 -11.65 10.38 -3.50
C VAL A 61 -10.30 10.15 -2.80
N ALA A 62 -9.31 11.01 -3.04
CA ALA A 62 -8.00 10.93 -2.38
C ALA A 62 -8.12 11.02 -0.85
N GLN A 63 -8.97 11.92 -0.34
CA GLN A 63 -9.18 12.11 1.09
C GLN A 63 -9.81 10.86 1.73
N GLN A 64 -10.80 10.25 1.08
CA GLN A 64 -11.39 9.01 1.58
C GLN A 64 -10.40 7.84 1.59
N LEU A 65 -9.59 7.68 0.53
CA LEU A 65 -8.52 6.67 0.52
C LEU A 65 -7.52 6.91 1.65
N LEU A 66 -7.09 8.16 1.81
CA LEU A 66 -6.12 8.57 2.83
C LEU A 66 -6.65 8.28 4.24
N GLU A 67 -7.89 8.65 4.54
CA GLU A 67 -8.55 8.39 5.82
C GLU A 67 -8.57 6.88 6.15
N GLY A 68 -9.08 6.06 5.23
CA GLY A 68 -9.18 4.61 5.44
C GLY A 68 -7.82 3.95 5.68
N ILE A 69 -6.79 4.35 4.93
CA ILE A 69 -5.43 3.81 5.06
C ILE A 69 -4.78 4.27 6.38
N THR A 70 -4.85 5.56 6.69
CA THR A 70 -4.20 6.14 7.87
C THR A 70 -4.82 5.63 9.17
N ALA A 71 -6.14 5.41 9.21
CA ALA A 71 -6.82 4.83 10.36
C ALA A 71 -6.26 3.44 10.72
N ILE A 72 -6.00 2.59 9.72
CA ILE A 72 -5.40 1.26 9.95
C ILE A 72 -3.92 1.39 10.31
N ALA A 73 -3.18 2.25 9.61
CA ALA A 73 -1.78 2.50 9.91
C ALA A 73 -1.55 2.93 11.37
N ALA A 74 -2.39 3.83 11.89
CA ALA A 74 -2.33 4.27 13.27
C ALA A 74 -2.58 3.13 14.27
N GLY A 75 -3.54 2.24 13.97
CA GLY A 75 -3.86 1.09 14.85
C GLY A 75 -2.75 0.04 14.93
N TYR A 76 -2.01 -0.18 13.84
CA TYR A 76 -0.92 -1.17 13.78
C TYR A 76 0.46 -0.57 14.02
N GLY A 77 0.62 0.76 13.88
CA GLY A 77 1.88 1.47 14.07
C GLY A 77 2.85 1.42 12.89
N PHE A 78 2.42 1.11 11.67
CA PHE A 78 3.28 1.19 10.47
C PHE A 78 3.14 2.54 9.77
N HIS A 79 4.07 2.85 8.86
CA HIS A 79 4.13 4.13 8.15
C HIS A 79 3.65 4.00 6.69
N PRO A 80 2.52 4.62 6.31
CA PRO A 80 2.14 4.72 4.91
C PRO A 80 2.92 5.85 4.23
N VAL A 81 3.37 5.60 3.00
CA VAL A 81 4.01 6.58 2.11
C VAL A 81 3.30 6.57 0.77
N TYR A 82 3.20 7.73 0.11
CA TYR A 82 2.30 7.90 -1.03
C TYR A 82 3.07 8.24 -2.30
N GLN A 83 2.96 7.38 -3.30
CA GLN A 83 3.64 7.52 -4.58
C GLN A 83 3.00 8.67 -5.39
N CYS A 84 3.82 9.58 -5.90
CA CYS A 84 3.42 10.53 -6.93
C CYS A 84 3.22 9.85 -8.29
N CYS A 85 2.53 10.51 -9.21
CA CYS A 85 2.51 10.07 -10.60
C CYS A 85 3.88 10.24 -11.30
N GLU A 86 3.98 9.74 -12.52
CA GLU A 86 5.18 9.78 -13.35
C GLU A 86 5.72 11.20 -13.63
N HIS A 87 4.88 12.24 -13.56
CA HIS A 87 5.32 13.63 -13.72
C HIS A 87 6.28 14.10 -12.62
N LEU A 88 6.22 13.50 -11.42
CA LEU A 88 7.19 13.71 -10.34
C LEU A 88 8.06 12.46 -10.13
N ASN A 89 8.30 11.71 -11.21
CA ASN A 89 9.18 10.55 -11.26
C ASN A 89 8.86 9.48 -10.21
N ARG A 90 7.60 9.35 -9.79
CA ARG A 90 7.16 8.40 -8.74
C ARG A 90 7.89 8.59 -7.40
N SER A 91 8.31 9.82 -7.11
CA SER A 91 8.76 10.21 -5.78
C SER A 91 7.67 9.96 -4.73
N LEU A 92 8.05 9.86 -3.46
CA LEU A 92 7.16 9.42 -2.40
C LEU A 92 6.97 10.49 -1.33
N VAL A 93 5.71 10.85 -1.10
CA VAL A 93 5.30 11.73 0.00
C VAL A 93 5.38 10.96 1.32
N MET A 94 6.08 11.53 2.30
CA MET A 94 6.18 11.04 3.67
C MET A 94 6.49 12.16 4.66
N GLU A 95 6.47 11.87 5.96
CA GLU A 95 6.96 12.78 7.00
C GLU A 95 8.49 12.88 6.96
N ARG A 96 9.05 14.09 7.17
CA ARG A 96 10.49 14.33 7.22
C ARG A 96 11.23 13.40 8.18
N SER A 97 10.66 13.21 9.36
CA SER A 97 11.23 12.32 10.39
C SER A 97 11.42 10.88 9.89
N LEU A 98 10.50 10.37 9.07
CA LEU A 98 10.63 9.05 8.47
C LEU A 98 11.75 9.02 7.43
N LEU A 99 11.78 10.02 6.53
CA LEU A 99 12.82 10.17 5.51
C LEU A 99 14.23 10.15 6.13
N GLU A 100 14.44 10.95 7.18
CA GLU A 100 15.70 11.04 7.89
C GLU A 100 16.06 9.74 8.62
N SER A 101 15.08 9.12 9.30
CA SER A 101 15.30 7.84 10.01
C SER A 101 15.73 6.70 9.08
N LEU A 102 15.30 6.75 7.81
CA LEU A 102 15.62 5.77 6.79
C LEU A 102 16.85 6.17 5.95
N GLY A 103 17.39 7.38 6.14
CA GLY A 103 18.51 7.90 5.35
C GLY A 103 18.21 8.02 3.86
N LEU A 104 16.96 8.32 3.48
CA LEU A 104 16.58 8.44 2.07
C LEU A 104 17.00 9.78 1.48
N ARG A 105 17.18 9.82 0.16
CA ARG A 105 17.46 11.06 -0.58
C ARG A 105 16.19 11.89 -0.74
N GLU A 106 16.19 13.10 -0.18
CA GLU A 106 15.14 14.10 -0.42
C GLU A 106 15.25 14.69 -1.84
N VAL A 107 14.09 14.92 -2.47
CA VAL A 107 13.95 15.64 -3.74
C VAL A 107 12.93 16.77 -3.59
N ALA A 108 13.06 17.83 -4.39
CA ALA A 108 12.27 19.04 -4.19
C ALA A 108 11.16 19.18 -5.24
N ALA A 109 9.91 19.08 -4.79
CA ALA A 109 8.70 19.52 -5.49
C ALA A 109 7.54 19.59 -4.49
N VAL A 110 6.47 20.29 -4.85
CA VAL A 110 5.19 20.25 -4.11
C VAL A 110 4.16 19.56 -5.00
N PRO A 111 3.66 18.37 -4.65
CA PRO A 111 2.64 17.68 -5.43
C PRO A 111 1.33 18.47 -5.43
N VAL A 112 0.78 18.65 -6.63
CA VAL A 112 -0.55 19.21 -6.85
C VAL A 112 -1.38 18.25 -7.71
N PRO A 113 -2.72 18.32 -7.70
CA PRO A 113 -3.54 17.38 -8.49
C PRO A 113 -3.15 17.30 -9.98
N GLY A 114 -2.70 18.41 -10.58
CA GLY A 114 -2.24 18.45 -11.97
C GLY A 114 -0.79 17.99 -12.22
N ALA A 115 0.02 17.83 -11.17
CA ALA A 115 1.41 17.37 -11.25
C ALA A 115 1.81 16.66 -9.95
N GLY A 116 1.87 15.33 -9.99
CA GLY A 116 2.07 14.46 -8.82
C GLY A 116 0.83 13.65 -8.46
N GLY A 117 -0.37 14.11 -8.82
CA GLY A 117 -1.64 13.39 -8.65
C GLY A 117 -2.35 13.72 -7.33
N SER A 118 -3.67 13.55 -7.32
CA SER A 118 -4.54 13.96 -6.20
C SER A 118 -4.22 13.24 -4.89
N MET A 119 -3.83 11.96 -4.94
CA MET A 119 -3.48 11.18 -3.75
C MET A 119 -2.24 11.75 -3.05
N ALA A 120 -1.14 11.91 -3.79
CA ALA A 120 0.09 12.50 -3.25
C ALA A 120 -0.13 13.94 -2.77
N ALA A 121 -0.89 14.73 -3.52
CA ALA A 121 -1.22 16.11 -3.12
C ALA A 121 -2.07 16.16 -1.84
N ALA A 122 -3.01 15.24 -1.66
CA ALA A 122 -3.80 15.14 -0.43
C ALA A 122 -2.92 14.74 0.77
N ALA A 123 -2.09 13.71 0.61
CA ALA A 123 -1.16 13.25 1.63
C ALA A 123 -0.16 14.34 2.04
N TYR A 124 0.40 15.06 1.07
CA TYR A 124 1.38 16.13 1.34
C TYR A 124 0.75 17.23 2.21
N ARG A 125 -0.51 17.59 1.96
CA ARG A 125 -1.21 18.63 2.75
C ARG A 125 -1.70 18.15 4.12
N SER A 126 -1.84 16.85 4.33
CA SER A 126 -2.32 16.32 5.62
C SER A 126 -1.20 16.08 6.63
N MET A 127 0.05 15.97 6.16
CA MET A 127 1.23 15.70 6.98
C MET A 127 1.73 16.96 7.68
N THR A 128 2.46 16.77 8.78
CA THR A 128 2.97 17.87 9.60
C THR A 128 4.21 18.52 8.98
N ASP A 129 5.16 17.71 8.54
CA ASP A 129 6.38 18.17 7.85
C ASP A 129 6.62 17.28 6.62
N PRO A 130 5.82 17.48 5.54
CA PRO A 130 5.85 16.65 4.36
C PRO A 130 7.12 16.84 3.53
N VAL A 131 7.65 15.74 3.01
CA VAL A 131 8.81 15.70 2.11
C VAL A 131 8.60 14.70 0.99
N LEU A 132 9.43 14.79 -0.05
CA LEU A 132 9.50 13.80 -1.12
C LEU A 132 10.82 13.02 -1.04
N ALA A 133 10.73 11.70 -0.95
CA ALA A 133 11.86 10.82 -1.18
C ALA A 133 11.97 10.46 -2.67
N GLU A 134 13.21 10.37 -3.18
CA GLU A 134 13.47 9.90 -4.54
C GLU A 134 13.02 8.44 -4.74
N SER A 135 13.31 7.58 -3.77
CA SER A 135 13.01 6.16 -3.81
C SER A 135 12.92 5.58 -2.40
N ILE A 136 12.40 4.35 -2.29
CA ILE A 136 12.26 3.64 -1.02
C ILE A 136 12.29 2.12 -1.24
N GLU A 137 12.61 1.38 -0.19
CA GLU A 137 12.38 -0.06 -0.10
C GLU A 137 11.34 -0.37 0.99
N ALA A 138 10.07 -0.43 0.60
CA ALA A 138 8.91 -0.67 1.46
C ALA A 138 8.69 -2.15 1.76
N HIS A 139 8.04 -2.40 2.89
CA HIS A 139 7.77 -3.75 3.39
C HIS A 139 6.52 -4.37 2.76
N ALA A 140 5.57 -3.54 2.34
CA ALA A 140 4.37 -3.92 1.63
C ALA A 140 3.89 -2.75 0.77
N GLY A 141 2.92 -3.01 -0.11
CA GLY A 141 2.29 -1.97 -0.89
C GLY A 141 0.90 -2.32 -1.40
N ILE A 142 0.11 -1.26 -1.63
CA ILE A 142 -1.21 -1.31 -2.24
C ILE A 142 -1.18 -0.41 -3.48
N ASP A 143 -1.62 -0.97 -4.60
CA ASP A 143 -1.74 -0.29 -5.88
C ASP A 143 -3.21 -0.26 -6.30
N ILE A 144 -3.80 0.94 -6.29
CA ILE A 144 -5.21 1.20 -6.58
C ILE A 144 -5.30 1.86 -7.96
N GLY A 145 -5.77 1.12 -8.95
CA GLY A 145 -5.84 1.60 -10.33
C GLY A 145 -4.55 1.38 -11.12
N GLU A 146 -3.79 0.32 -10.78
CA GLU A 146 -2.71 -0.22 -11.60
C GLU A 146 -1.60 0.80 -11.93
N THR A 147 -1.27 1.63 -10.95
CA THR A 147 -0.24 2.68 -11.01
C THR A 147 1.18 2.15 -10.99
N LEU A 148 1.39 0.85 -10.71
CA LEU A 148 2.69 0.17 -10.61
C LEU A 148 3.57 0.69 -9.47
N ILE A 149 3.63 -0.07 -8.38
CA ILE A 149 4.42 0.24 -7.17
C ILE A 149 5.63 -0.70 -6.96
N GLY A 150 5.87 -1.63 -7.89
CA GLY A 150 6.82 -2.73 -7.71
C GLY A 150 8.27 -2.28 -7.50
N MET A 151 8.64 -1.12 -8.06
CA MET A 151 9.98 -0.52 -7.88
C MET A 151 10.25 -0.08 -6.43
N HIS A 152 9.21 0.06 -5.62
CA HIS A 152 9.31 0.50 -4.23
C HIS A 152 9.31 -0.65 -3.24
N LEU A 153 9.13 -1.91 -3.67
CA LEU A 153 9.03 -3.05 -2.76
C LEU A 153 10.40 -3.70 -2.51
N ARG A 154 10.68 -4.04 -1.26
CA ARG A 154 11.82 -4.90 -0.91
C ARG A 154 11.75 -6.23 -1.65
N ARG A 155 12.92 -6.75 -2.02
CA ARG A 155 13.05 -8.13 -2.48
C ARG A 155 12.94 -9.08 -1.27
N VAL A 156 12.09 -10.10 -1.28
CA VAL A 156 11.24 -10.63 -2.35
C VAL A 156 9.78 -10.21 -2.16
N ALA A 157 9.19 -9.54 -3.15
CA ALA A 157 7.75 -9.24 -3.15
C ALA A 157 6.91 -10.52 -3.31
N VAL A 158 5.85 -10.63 -2.52
CA VAL A 158 4.89 -11.72 -2.48
C VAL A 158 3.50 -11.14 -2.75
N PRO A 159 2.87 -11.45 -3.88
CA PRO A 159 1.53 -10.96 -4.20
C PRO A 159 0.52 -11.38 -3.13
N PHE A 160 -0.31 -10.43 -2.72
CA PHE A 160 -1.45 -10.65 -1.85
C PHE A 160 -2.73 -10.36 -2.64
N ARG A 161 -3.79 -11.14 -2.39
CA ARG A 161 -5.08 -11.00 -3.07
C ARG A 161 -6.14 -10.61 -2.02
N PRO A 162 -6.36 -9.31 -1.78
CA PRO A 162 -7.34 -8.83 -0.79
C PRO A 162 -8.74 -9.30 -1.15
N SER A 163 -9.62 -9.50 -0.18
CA SER A 163 -11.02 -9.92 -0.41
C SER A 163 -11.75 -8.97 -1.36
N LEU A 164 -11.54 -7.66 -1.18
CA LEU A 164 -11.99 -6.61 -2.10
C LEU A 164 -11.00 -6.44 -3.24
N ARG A 165 -11.40 -6.80 -4.46
CA ARG A 165 -10.58 -6.63 -5.68
C ARG A 165 -10.69 -5.25 -6.32
N TYR A 166 -11.60 -4.43 -5.81
CA TYR A 166 -11.89 -3.09 -6.33
C TYR A 166 -12.14 -2.11 -5.17
N ILE A 167 -11.73 -0.85 -5.36
CA ILE A 167 -12.16 0.29 -4.55
C ILE A 167 -12.75 1.30 -5.53
N GLY A 168 -14.04 1.59 -5.39
CA GLY A 168 -14.81 2.21 -6.48
C GLY A 168 -14.68 1.36 -7.74
N ALA A 169 -14.33 1.98 -8.86
CA ALA A 169 -14.07 1.29 -10.13
C ALA A 169 -12.62 0.82 -10.31
N ALA A 170 -11.68 1.22 -9.45
CA ALA A 170 -10.27 0.88 -9.60
C ALA A 170 -9.96 -0.53 -9.11
N ARG A 171 -9.21 -1.29 -9.91
CA ARG A 171 -8.63 -2.58 -9.51
C ARG A 171 -7.60 -2.38 -8.41
N VAL A 172 -7.56 -3.32 -7.47
CA VAL A 172 -6.61 -3.31 -6.36
C VAL A 172 -5.61 -4.46 -6.50
N ASN A 173 -4.34 -4.12 -6.55
CA ASN A 173 -3.23 -5.06 -6.40
C ASN A 173 -2.52 -4.80 -5.07
N ALA A 174 -2.05 -5.86 -4.43
CA ALA A 174 -1.33 -5.73 -3.16
C ALA A 174 -0.19 -6.74 -3.09
N ALA A 175 0.84 -6.40 -2.33
CA ALA A 175 1.95 -7.30 -2.04
C ALA A 175 2.59 -6.95 -0.69
N TRP A 176 3.16 -7.96 -0.05
CA TRP A 176 4.09 -7.77 1.07
C TRP A 176 5.44 -8.37 0.69
N SER A 177 6.50 -8.07 1.44
CA SER A 177 7.85 -8.54 1.16
C SER A 177 8.34 -9.50 2.23
N ARG A 178 9.12 -10.49 1.82
CA ARG A 178 9.80 -11.43 2.71
C ARG A 178 11.30 -11.43 2.47
N PRO A 179 12.11 -11.84 3.46
CA PRO A 179 13.51 -12.14 3.22
C PRO A 179 13.71 -13.16 2.09
N PRO A 180 14.74 -13.00 1.25
CA PRO A 180 15.16 -14.04 0.32
C PRO A 180 15.48 -15.33 1.07
N LEU A 181 15.02 -16.48 0.54
CA LEU A 181 15.53 -17.77 1.02
C LEU A 181 16.86 -18.00 0.32
N ILE A 182 17.90 -18.25 1.10
CA ILE A 182 19.28 -18.44 0.64
C ILE A 182 19.83 -19.76 1.18
N GLY A 183 20.88 -20.27 0.55
CA GLY A 183 21.56 -21.51 0.95
C GLY A 183 21.53 -22.58 -0.14
N GLY A 184 22.45 -23.55 -0.04
CA GLY A 184 22.54 -24.68 -0.96
C GLY A 184 21.59 -25.83 -0.60
N GLU A 185 21.81 -27.01 -1.18
CA GLU A 185 20.91 -28.18 -1.07
C GLU A 185 20.60 -28.65 0.36
N ARG A 186 21.45 -28.32 1.34
CA ARG A 186 21.31 -28.70 2.76
C ARG A 186 20.61 -27.65 3.62
N ALA A 187 20.19 -26.53 3.06
CA ALA A 187 19.56 -25.46 3.82
C ALA A 187 18.18 -25.87 4.35
N VAL A 188 17.89 -25.51 5.60
CA VAL A 188 16.61 -25.75 6.27
C VAL A 188 16.07 -24.40 6.74
N TYR A 189 14.76 -24.15 6.53
CA TYR A 189 14.13 -22.84 6.75
C TYR A 189 13.20 -22.79 7.96
N ARG A 190 13.11 -23.90 8.71
CA ARG A 190 12.41 -24.06 9.99
C ARG A 190 13.19 -25.06 10.82
N THR A 191 13.42 -24.79 12.09
CA THR A 191 14.01 -25.79 12.98
C THR A 191 13.10 -27.02 13.00
N PRO A 192 13.63 -28.25 12.87
CA PRO A 192 12.86 -29.45 13.13
C PRO A 192 12.25 -29.33 14.53
N GLU A 193 10.93 -29.51 14.63
CA GLU A 193 10.27 -29.54 15.94
C GLU A 193 10.94 -30.65 16.76
N THR A 194 11.49 -30.30 17.92
CA THR A 194 12.04 -31.30 18.84
C THR A 194 10.88 -32.05 19.45
N SER A 195 10.42 -33.10 18.79
CA SER A 195 9.43 -34.02 19.33
C SER A 195 10.04 -34.74 20.53
N GLY A 196 9.65 -34.31 21.74
CA GLY A 196 9.72 -35.12 22.95
C GLY A 196 11.11 -35.32 23.54
N SER A 197 11.42 -34.53 24.56
CA SER A 197 12.07 -35.09 25.74
C SER A 197 11.21 -36.25 26.25
N VAL A 198 11.44 -37.45 25.74
CA VAL A 198 11.20 -38.65 26.54
C VAL A 198 12.24 -38.56 27.63
N ASN A 199 11.84 -38.08 28.80
CA ASN A 199 12.45 -38.53 30.03
C ASN A 199 12.45 -40.06 29.95
N CYS A 200 13.60 -40.64 29.67
CA CYS A 200 13.94 -41.93 30.23
C CYS A 200 14.64 -41.58 31.54
N ASP A 201 14.09 -42.09 32.64
CA ASP A 201 14.65 -42.04 33.98
C ASP A 201 16.15 -42.35 34.05
#